data_AF-A0A960U066-F1
#
_entry.id   AF-A0A960U066-F1
#
_cell.length_a   1.000
_cell.length_b   1.000
_cell.length_c   1.000
_cell.angle_alpha   90.00
_cell.angle_beta   90.00
_cell.angle_gamma   90.00
#
_symmetry.space_group_name_H-M   'P 1'
#
loop_
_entity.id
_entity.type
_entity.pdbx_description
1 polymer ?
#
loop_
_entity_poly.entity_id
_entity_poly.type
_entity_poly.pdbx_seq_one_letter_code
_entity_poly.pdbx_strand_id
1 'polypeptide(L)' 'KAIHAGLECGIIGEKFKGMDMISFGPDIINAHSPDEAAKIPSVEPFFKLLTDVLARVGQGAYPAKATEG' A
#
# COMPACT_ATOMS: atom_id res chain seq x y z
N LYS A 1 12.92 -7.02 5.90
CA LYS A 1 12.83 -7.90 4.71
C LYS A 1 12.52 -6.98 3.53
N ALA A 2 13.39 -6.90 2.52
CA ALA A 2 13.13 -6.14 1.30
C ALA A 2 12.60 -7.10 0.22
N ILE A 3 11.71 -6.63 -0.64
CA ILE A 3 11.22 -7.40 -1.79
C ILE A 3 12.00 -6.96 -3.03
N HIS A 4 12.55 -7.90 -3.80
CA HIS A 4 13.14 -7.63 -5.11
C HIS A 4 12.11 -8.01 -6.19
N ALA A 5 11.05 -7.21 -6.26
CA ALA A 5 9.97 -7.33 -7.22
C ALA A 5 9.61 -5.95 -7.75
N GLY A 6 9.10 -5.88 -8.98
CA GLY A 6 8.57 -4.64 -9.54
C GLY A 6 7.29 -4.24 -8.81
N LEU A 7 7.25 -3.03 -8.26
CA LEU A 7 6.03 -2.43 -7.74
C LEU A 7 5.67 -1.22 -8.59
N GLU A 8 4.39 -1.11 -8.94
CA GLU A 8 3.88 0.04 -9.71
C GLU A 8 4.12 1.38 -8.99
N CYS A 9 4.21 1.36 -7.65
CA CYS A 9 4.56 2.54 -6.85
C CYS A 9 5.88 3.18 -7.31
N GLY A 10 6.86 2.41 -7.80
CA GLY A 10 8.10 2.98 -8.35
C GLY A 10 7.82 3.86 -9.57
N ILE A 11 7.14 3.30 -10.57
CA ILE A 11 6.80 3.99 -11.83
C ILE A 11 5.85 5.16 -11.59
N ILE A 12 4.85 4.97 -10.73
CA ILE A 12 3.87 6.00 -10.39
C ILE A 12 4.56 7.18 -9.67
N GLY A 13 5.49 6.90 -8.74
CA GLY A 13 6.25 7.94 -8.04
C GLY A 13 7.15 8.78 -8.94
N GLU A 14 7.77 8.15 -9.94
CA GLU A 14 8.56 8.87 -10.94
C GLU A 14 7.71 9.87 -11.73
N LYS A 15 6.46 9.50 -12.03
CA LYS A 15 5.52 10.35 -12.77
C LYS A 15 4.93 11.48 -11.93
N PHE A 16 4.61 11.22 -10.66
CA PHE A 16 3.96 12.18 -9.77
C PHE A 16 4.90 12.57 -8.63
N LYS A 17 5.82 13.49 -8.94
CA LYS A 17 6.78 14.01 -7.96
C LYS A 17 6.06 14.61 -6.75
N GLY A 18 6.58 14.30 -5.57
CA GLY A 18 6.01 14.75 -4.30
C GLY A 18 4.87 13.87 -3.74
N MET A 19 4.37 12.89 -4.50
CA MET A 19 3.34 11.97 -4.01
C MET A 19 3.90 11.01 -2.96
N ASP A 20 3.29 10.97 -1.79
CA ASP A 20 3.53 9.94 -0.79
C ASP A 20 2.82 8.65 -1.16
N MET A 21 3.57 7.55 -1.09
CA MET A 21 3.02 6.24 -1.41
C MET A 21 3.52 5.20 -0.42
N ILE A 22 2.61 4.30 -0.09
CA ILE A 22 2.88 3.06 0.62
C ILE A 22 2.21 1.93 -0.16
N SER A 23 2.79 0.74 -0.11
CA SER A 23 2.18 -0.48 -0.63
C SER A 23 2.08 -1.49 0.49
N PHE A 24 0.87 -2.03 0.70
CA PHE A 24 0.56 -3.04 1.70
C PHE A 24 -0.66 -3.84 1.23
N GLY A 25 -0.80 -5.07 1.73
CA GLY A 25 -1.88 -5.97 1.34
C GLY A 25 -1.95 -7.20 2.24
N PRO A 26 -2.96 -8.05 2.06
CA PRO A 26 -3.06 -9.33 2.74
C PRO A 26 -1.97 -10.31 2.25
N ASP A 27 -1.82 -11.43 2.95
CA ASP A 27 -0.88 -12.48 2.57
C ASP A 27 -1.44 -13.25 1.35
N ILE A 28 -0.80 -13.07 0.19
CA ILE A 28 -1.03 -13.85 -1.02
C ILE A 28 0.10 -14.89 -1.18
N ILE A 29 -0.27 -16.12 -1.49
CA ILE A 29 0.62 -17.27 -1.63
C ILE A 29 0.58 -17.73 -3.09
N ASN A 30 1.75 -18.04 -3.66
CA ASN A 30 1.90 -18.48 -5.06
C ASN A 30 1.28 -17.53 -6.09
N ALA A 31 1.40 -16.22 -5.88
CA ALA A 31 0.92 -15.21 -6.82
C ALA A 31 1.41 -15.51 -8.25
N HIS A 32 0.53 -15.32 -9.23
CA HIS A 32 0.78 -15.56 -10.66
C HIS A 32 0.92 -17.04 -11.08
N SER A 33 0.43 -17.97 -10.27
CA SER A 33 0.31 -19.39 -10.66
C SER A 33 -1.14 -19.87 -10.55
N PRO A 34 -1.50 -21.02 -11.15
CA PRO A 34 -2.80 -21.66 -10.93
C PRO A 34 -3.09 -22.00 -9.45
N ASP A 35 -2.04 -22.06 -8.61
CA ASP A 35 -2.13 -22.34 -7.18
C ASP A 35 -2.21 -21.06 -6.32
N GLU A 36 -2.46 -19.91 -6.94
CA GLU A 36 -2.60 -18.63 -6.25
C GLU A 36 -3.74 -18.69 -5.21
N ALA A 37 -3.41 -18.33 -3.98
CA ALA A 37 -4.35 -18.38 -2.87
C ALA A 37 -4.13 -17.21 -1.89
N ALA A 38 -5.22 -16.76 -1.28
CA ALA A 38 -5.17 -15.77 -0.21
C ALA A 38 -5.33 -16.44 1.16
N LYS A 39 -4.52 -16.02 2.14
CA LYS A 39 -4.69 -16.46 3.52
C LYS A 39 -5.81 -15.66 4.17
N ILE A 40 -7.00 -16.26 4.28
CA ILE A 40 -8.22 -15.60 4.79
C ILE A 40 -7.99 -14.81 6.11
N PRO A 41 -7.31 -15.35 7.14
CA PRO A 41 -7.05 -14.60 8.38
C PRO A 41 -6.25 -13.31 8.21
N SER A 42 -5.51 -13.13 7.11
CA SER A 42 -4.75 -11.90 6.83
C SER A 42 -5.60 -10.78 6.23
N VAL A 43 -6.80 -11.09 5.73
CA VAL A 43 -7.68 -10.13 5.04
C VAL A 43 -8.30 -9.14 6.01
N GLU A 44 -8.76 -9.61 7.18
CA GLU A 44 -9.34 -8.75 8.21
C GLU A 44 -8.36 -7.67 8.73
N PRO A 45 -7.14 -8.00 9.19
CA PRO A 45 -6.20 -6.97 9.65
C PRO A 45 -5.77 -6.02 8.53
N PHE A 46 -5.63 -6.50 7.28
CA PHE A 46 -5.41 -5.65 6.11
C PHE A 46 -6.55 -4.63 5.95
N PHE A 47 -7.80 -5.09 5.94
CA PHE A 47 -8.95 -4.24 5.72
C PHE A 47 -9.13 -3.22 6.85
N LYS A 48 -8.95 -3.65 8.11
CA LYS A 48 -8.97 -2.76 9.27
C LYS A 48 -7.92 -1.66 9.14
N LEU A 49 -6.69 -2.01 8.77
CA LEU A 49 -5.62 -1.02 8.58
C LEU A 49 -5.98 -0.03 7.45
N LEU A 50 -6.50 -0.53 6.32
CA LEU A 50 -6.92 0.30 5.21
C LEU A 50 -7.98 1.33 5.65
N THR A 51 -9.05 0.87 6.31
CA THR A 51 -10.12 1.78 6.77
C THR A 51 -9.63 2.75 7.84
N ASP A 52 -8.77 2.31 8.76
CA ASP A 52 -8.21 3.17 9.81
C ASP A 52 -7.32 4.28 9.20
N VAL A 53 -6.52 3.95 8.19
CA VAL A 53 -5.68 4.92 7.46
C VAL A 53 -6.56 5.94 6.73
N LEU A 54 -7.55 5.47 5.97
CA LEU A 54 -8.46 6.35 5.22
C LEU A 54 -9.23 7.31 6.15
N ALA A 55 -9.73 6.80 7.29
CA ALA A 55 -10.43 7.62 8.27
C ALA A 55 -9.52 8.71 8.84
N ARG A 56 -8.27 8.38 9.20
CA ARG A 56 -7.28 9.34 9.73
C ARG A 56 -6.89 10.38 8.69
N VAL A 57 -6.64 9.98 7.45
CA VAL A 57 -6.32 10.90 6.35
C VAL A 57 -7.50 11.83 6.07
N GLY A 58 -8.73 11.30 6.01
CA GLY A 58 -9.94 12.08 5.82
C GLY A 58 -10.22 13.08 6.96
N GLN A 59 -9.68 12.83 8.16
CA GLN A 59 -9.73 13.74 9.30
C GLN A 59 -8.55 14.74 9.34
N GLY A 60 -7.69 14.76 8.33
CA GLY A 60 -6.53 15.66 8.28
C GLY A 60 -5.38 15.26 9.21
N ALA A 61 -5.38 14.03 9.74
CA ALA A 61 -4.30 13.55 10.60
C ALA A 61 -3.00 13.23 9.82
N TYR A 62 -3.03 13.34 8.49
CA TYR A 62 -1.84 13.25 7.66
C TYR A 62 -1.26 14.65 7.44
N PRO A 63 -0.02 14.91 7.87
CA PRO A 63 0.58 16.24 7.69
C PRO A 63 0.73 16.54 6.21
N ALA A 64 0.33 17.75 5.80
CA ALA A 64 0.66 18.25 4.48
C ALA A 64 2.20 18.27 4.35
N LYS A 65 2.73 17.69 3.27
CA LYS A 65 4.15 17.84 2.97
C LYS A 65 4.48 19.32 2.77
N ALA A 66 5.61 19.75 3.31
CA ALA A 66 6.23 20.99 2.86
C ALA A 66 6.47 20.85 1.36
N THR A 67 5.85 21.72 0.56
CA THR A 67 6.12 21.79 -0.87
C THR A 67 7.56 22.26 -1.03
N GLU A 68 8.47 21.39 -1.48
CA GLU A 68 9.76 21.84 -1.98
C GLU A 68 9.49 22.69 -3.22
N GLY A 69 9.97 23.94 -3.18
CA GLY A 69 9.84 24.93 -4.25
C GLY A 69 10.74 24.65 -5.44
#